data_AF-A0A4Q2W6H8-F1
#
_entry.id   AF-A0A4Q2W6H8-F1
#
_cell.length_a   1.000
_cell.length_b   1.000
_cell.length_c   1.000
_cell.angle_alpha   90.00
_cell.angle_beta   90.00
_cell.angle_gamma   90.00
#
_symmetry.space_group_name_H-M   'P 1'
#
loop_
_entity.id
_entity.type
_entity.pdbx_description
1 polymer ?
#
loop_
_entity_poly.entity_id
_entity_poly.type
_entity_poly.pdbx_seq_one_letter_code
_entity_poly.pdbx_strand_id
1 'polypeptide(L)'
;MTAAPKQSDPASEEDSVHAPNNANNIHDEAAIKKQPGRKKWFIIGATVFLIVLILSLTLGLYYGLRKGKSSDDDKEEPAKKREGPYVDLGYSKYEGNVLESNIHEYLGIRYAKAPTGDLRWRAPEEPESTTGTLKAQEYAPYCPGVNDGLSSRIDEDCLFANVWTPANATSDSKLPVMVFFQSGGYIRNASPYVNGTQLISASNNNIIFVNFNYRVGMFGFLASKEVKEDGHLNAGLMDQRFLLNWIQKHIEEFGGDPEHVILHGESAGAGSVALQLVAYGGKDEGLFAGAIAESTFMPGLPNPDDLQYQFDRVVNATDCADADDTLKCLRGIKSTDLQAHNAKAPFDGRAYRSYFYWAPTTDGDMFPDLPSKLYEKGEFVKVPLLSGSCTNEGSNYAVNAGSSAQFIRYMQNEYPYLTTEDTETILDLYPQEPKIVKHDTWFPSASRAYGEATFICPTNNILNAFAEHADPKTLWSYRYNVAIEEFTNDGYGVPHVSNAPAVFGPDMTAAKAGPSYRTYNAPMVPIVQNYWISFVRSFDPNTHRDEDAPRWENWGDDQRRLVFELNNNTMESVDKGQRERCEAWLDMSGSTKH
;
A
#
# COMPACT_ATOMS: atom_id res chain seq x y z
N MET A 1 -19.99 26.10 59.32
CA MET A 1 -20.84 25.33 58.39
C MET A 1 -20.26 25.58 57.00
N THR A 2 -19.18 24.87 56.66
CA THR A 2 -19.13 23.51 56.07
C THR A 2 -19.20 23.60 54.55
N ALA A 3 -18.05 23.33 53.93
CA ALA A 3 -17.80 23.43 52.49
C ALA A 3 -17.51 22.05 51.89
N ALA A 4 -17.38 22.02 50.55
CA ALA A 4 -16.88 20.92 49.72
C ALA A 4 -17.87 19.74 49.49
N PRO A 5 -17.69 18.94 48.40
CA PRO A 5 -16.55 18.93 47.47
C PRO A 5 -16.85 19.06 45.97
N LYS A 6 -15.78 19.32 45.21
CA LYS A 6 -15.66 19.06 43.76
C LYS A 6 -15.28 17.58 43.53
N GLN A 7 -15.77 17.00 42.44
CA GLN A 7 -15.26 15.80 41.74
C GLN A 7 -15.99 15.74 40.38
N SER A 8 -15.47 15.19 39.27
CA SER A 8 -14.11 15.02 38.74
C SER A 8 -14.27 14.30 37.39
N ASP A 9 -13.64 14.80 36.31
CA ASP A 9 -13.73 14.15 34.99
C ASP A 9 -13.14 12.73 34.99
N PRO A 10 -13.75 11.74 34.32
CA PRO A 10 -13.10 10.48 33.97
C PRO A 10 -12.21 10.68 32.74
N ALA A 11 -11.06 10.00 32.76
CA ALA A 11 -9.97 10.20 31.80
C ALA A 11 -10.16 9.46 30.46
N SER A 12 -9.31 9.83 29.52
CA SER A 12 -9.02 9.10 28.28
C SER A 12 -8.67 7.63 28.51
N GLU A 13 -9.33 6.72 27.78
CA GLU A 13 -8.82 5.36 27.56
C GLU A 13 -7.88 5.36 26.34
N GLU A 14 -6.67 4.82 26.51
CA GLU A 14 -5.69 4.62 25.44
C GLU A 14 -5.90 3.25 24.77
N ASP A 15 -6.46 3.25 23.55
CA ASP A 15 -6.45 2.07 22.69
C ASP A 15 -5.02 1.73 22.23
N SER A 16 -4.36 0.81 22.94
CA SER A 16 -3.04 0.30 22.58
C SER A 16 -3.11 -1.18 22.17
N VAL A 17 -3.14 -1.43 20.85
CA VAL A 17 -3.00 -2.77 20.29
C VAL A 17 -1.52 -3.16 20.32
N HIS A 18 -1.15 -4.08 21.22
CA HIS A 18 0.22 -4.55 21.38
C HIS A 18 0.69 -5.50 20.25
N ALA A 19 1.79 -5.14 19.59
CA ALA A 19 2.67 -6.10 18.94
C ALA A 19 3.68 -6.67 19.97
N PRO A 20 3.95 -7.99 20.00
CA PRO A 20 4.78 -8.59 21.04
C PRO A 20 6.29 -8.44 20.75
N ASN A 21 7.02 -7.77 21.64
CA ASN A 21 8.49 -7.79 21.66
C ASN A 21 8.99 -8.53 22.91
N ASN A 22 9.88 -9.50 22.69
CA ASN A 22 10.31 -10.47 23.69
C ASN A 22 11.68 -10.07 24.26
N ALA A 23 11.76 -9.72 25.55
CA ALA A 23 13.03 -9.45 26.23
C ALA A 23 12.94 -9.77 27.74
N ASN A 24 13.42 -10.95 28.13
CA ASN A 24 13.57 -11.35 29.54
C ASN A 24 15.01 -11.10 30.01
N ASN A 25 15.18 -10.46 31.18
CA ASN A 25 16.43 -10.59 31.96
C ASN A 25 16.20 -10.38 33.47
N ILE A 26 16.35 -11.50 34.22
CA ILE A 26 17.12 -11.68 35.46
C ILE A 26 16.83 -10.80 36.70
N HIS A 27 16.59 -11.47 37.84
CA HIS A 27 17.16 -11.30 39.22
C HIS A 27 16.20 -12.04 40.20
N ASP A 28 16.57 -12.68 41.32
CA ASP A 28 17.84 -13.05 41.98
C ASP A 28 17.55 -14.32 42.87
N GLU A 29 18.35 -14.89 43.79
CA GLU A 29 19.58 -14.49 44.51
C GLU A 29 20.53 -15.71 44.70
N ALA A 30 21.13 -15.95 45.88
CA ALA A 30 22.20 -16.93 46.09
C ALA A 30 22.04 -17.85 47.34
N ALA A 31 22.81 -18.95 47.37
CA ALA A 31 23.09 -19.71 48.59
C ALA A 31 24.50 -20.33 48.55
N ILE A 32 25.39 -19.93 49.46
CA ILE A 32 26.80 -20.37 49.51
C ILE A 32 27.01 -21.45 50.60
N LYS A 33 27.59 -22.60 50.24
CA LYS A 33 28.21 -23.57 51.18
C LYS A 33 29.75 -23.60 51.00
N LYS A 34 30.48 -23.84 52.10
CA LYS A 34 31.95 -23.68 52.19
C LYS A 34 32.76 -24.98 52.02
N GLN A 35 34.04 -24.78 51.64
CA GLN A 35 35.23 -25.68 51.72
C GLN A 35 35.45 -26.71 50.57
N PRO A 36 36.70 -27.18 50.31
CA PRO A 36 38.04 -26.60 50.54
C PRO A 36 38.99 -26.66 49.29
N GLY A 37 40.26 -26.19 49.39
CA GLY A 37 41.36 -26.73 48.54
C GLY A 37 42.00 -25.86 47.44
N ARG A 38 42.03 -24.52 47.54
CA ARG A 38 42.37 -23.57 46.45
C ARG A 38 43.83 -23.52 45.92
N LYS A 39 44.72 -24.49 46.18
CA LYS A 39 46.16 -24.42 45.80
C LYS A 39 46.65 -25.35 44.68
N LYS A 40 45.91 -26.39 44.26
CA LYS A 40 46.34 -27.27 43.14
C LYS A 40 45.83 -26.85 41.75
N TRP A 41 44.70 -26.14 41.68
CA TRP A 41 44.10 -25.72 40.39
C TRP A 41 44.81 -24.56 39.70
N PHE A 42 45.48 -23.66 40.47
CA PHE A 42 46.19 -22.51 39.90
C PHE A 42 47.40 -22.91 39.02
N ILE A 43 48.08 -24.01 39.36
CA ILE A 43 49.26 -24.48 38.61
C ILE A 43 48.83 -25.08 37.27
N ILE A 44 47.74 -25.86 37.25
CA ILE A 44 47.21 -26.47 36.02
C ILE A 44 46.69 -25.39 35.06
N GLY A 45 45.95 -24.40 35.56
CA GLY A 45 45.44 -23.29 34.75
C GLY A 45 46.54 -22.45 34.10
N ALA A 46 47.61 -22.13 34.85
CA ALA A 46 48.75 -21.39 34.32
C ALA A 46 49.50 -22.15 33.21
N THR A 47 49.67 -23.47 33.34
CA THR A 47 50.33 -24.29 32.32
C THR A 47 49.52 -24.39 31.03
N VAL A 48 48.20 -24.56 31.12
CA VAL A 48 47.32 -24.59 29.93
C VAL A 48 47.32 -23.25 29.20
N PHE A 49 47.26 -22.13 29.93
CA PHE A 49 47.30 -20.80 29.34
C PHE A 49 48.62 -20.53 28.59
N LEU A 50 49.76 -20.97 29.14
CA LEU A 50 51.07 -20.83 28.49
C LEU A 50 51.16 -21.62 27.17
N ILE A 51 50.61 -22.84 27.14
CA ILE A 51 50.60 -23.70 25.94
C ILE A 51 49.75 -23.07 24.82
N VAL A 52 48.57 -22.54 25.16
CA VAL A 52 47.70 -21.84 24.20
C VAL A 52 48.36 -20.57 23.65
N LEU A 53 49.09 -19.82 24.48
CA LEU A 53 49.83 -18.62 24.06
C LEU A 53 50.99 -18.95 23.10
N ILE A 54 51.71 -20.06 23.35
CA ILE A 54 52.81 -20.51 22.49
C ILE A 54 52.28 -21.04 21.15
N LEU A 55 51.15 -21.76 21.15
CA LEU A 55 50.50 -22.23 19.91
C LEU A 55 49.98 -21.07 19.05
N SER A 56 49.40 -20.01 19.64
CA SER A 56 48.93 -18.85 18.89
C SER A 56 50.09 -17.99 18.35
N LEU A 57 51.16 -17.81 19.12
CA LEU A 57 52.38 -17.13 18.64
C LEU A 57 53.09 -17.91 17.51
N THR A 58 53.15 -19.25 17.59
CA THR A 58 53.77 -20.07 16.54
C THR A 58 52.94 -20.15 15.26
N LEU A 59 51.61 -20.20 15.34
CA LEU A 59 50.75 -20.03 14.15
C LEU A 59 50.89 -18.62 13.56
N GLY A 60 50.93 -17.58 14.39
CA GLY A 60 51.11 -16.19 13.94
C GLY A 60 52.42 -15.99 13.19
N LEU A 61 53.53 -16.55 13.68
CA LEU A 61 54.82 -16.56 12.99
C LEU A 61 54.81 -17.40 11.72
N TYR A 62 54.15 -18.56 11.70
CA TYR A 62 54.06 -19.42 10.51
C TYR A 62 53.30 -18.74 9.36
N TYR A 63 52.15 -18.10 9.64
CA TYR A 63 51.41 -17.33 8.65
C TYR A 63 52.09 -15.99 8.29
N GLY A 64 52.73 -15.33 9.26
CA GLY A 64 53.49 -14.09 9.03
C GLY A 64 54.69 -14.29 8.10
N LEU A 65 55.47 -15.36 8.31
CA LEU A 65 56.66 -15.66 7.48
C LEU A 65 56.30 -16.19 6.09
N ARG A 66 55.13 -16.84 5.92
CA ARG A 66 54.65 -17.28 4.59
C ARG A 66 54.14 -16.12 3.72
N LYS A 67 53.90 -14.94 4.30
CA LYS A 67 53.55 -13.69 3.58
C LYS A 67 54.75 -12.92 3.02
N GLY A 68 55.98 -13.43 3.14
CA GLY A 68 57.21 -12.68 2.89
C GLY A 68 58.24 -13.33 1.98
N LYS A 69 57.85 -13.85 0.79
CA LYS A 69 58.70 -13.95 -0.44
C LYS A 69 58.00 -14.67 -1.62
N SER A 70 57.43 -13.87 -2.52
CA SER A 70 57.32 -14.11 -3.98
C SER A 70 56.94 -12.75 -4.58
N SER A 71 57.92 -12.02 -5.10
CA SER A 71 58.16 -11.81 -6.54
C SER A 71 57.23 -10.76 -7.14
N ASP A 72 57.82 -9.65 -7.60
CA ASP A 72 57.15 -8.51 -8.25
C ASP A 72 56.35 -8.88 -9.50
N ASP A 73 55.56 -7.91 -9.97
CA ASP A 73 54.65 -7.92 -11.13
C ASP A 73 53.30 -8.64 -10.95
N ASP A 74 52.49 -8.10 -10.05
CA ASP A 74 51.06 -7.83 -10.32
C ASP A 74 50.60 -6.67 -9.45
N LYS A 75 50.52 -5.46 -10.03
CA LYS A 75 49.72 -4.38 -9.44
C LYS A 75 48.27 -4.69 -9.77
N GLU A 76 47.54 -5.30 -8.84
CA GLU A 76 46.08 -5.20 -8.88
C GLU A 76 45.73 -3.71 -8.97
N GLU A 77 45.16 -3.29 -10.10
CA GLU A 77 44.43 -2.03 -10.15
C GLU A 77 43.41 -2.06 -9.00
N PRO A 78 43.23 -0.95 -8.25
CA PRO A 78 42.16 -0.89 -7.25
C PRO A 78 40.86 -1.24 -7.97
N ALA A 79 40.28 -2.38 -7.62
CA ALA A 79 39.23 -3.04 -8.41
C ALA A 79 38.21 -2.00 -8.85
N LYS A 80 38.20 -1.72 -10.16
CA LYS A 80 37.54 -0.54 -10.74
C LYS A 80 36.13 -0.49 -10.19
N LYS A 81 35.86 0.45 -9.27
CA LYS A 81 34.60 0.51 -8.52
C LYS A 81 33.52 0.52 -9.58
N ARG A 82 32.74 -0.57 -9.68
CA ARG A 82 31.76 -0.71 -10.76
C ARG A 82 30.79 0.44 -10.61
N GLU A 83 30.93 1.42 -11.51
CA GLU A 83 30.01 2.52 -11.64
C GLU A 83 28.64 1.91 -11.88
N GLY A 84 27.64 2.37 -11.11
CA GLY A 84 26.28 1.85 -11.24
C GLY A 84 25.72 2.12 -12.63
N PRO A 85 24.62 1.44 -13.01
CA PRO A 85 23.95 1.71 -14.27
C PRO A 85 23.47 3.16 -14.27
N TYR A 86 23.68 3.86 -15.38
CA TYR A 86 23.32 5.26 -15.52
C TYR A 86 22.08 5.39 -16.39
N VAL A 87 21.18 6.29 -15.99
CA VAL A 87 20.04 6.74 -16.79
C VAL A 87 20.05 8.28 -16.83
N ASP A 88 19.77 8.87 -17.99
CA ASP A 88 19.75 10.32 -18.20
C ASP A 88 18.35 10.76 -18.61
N LEU A 89 17.66 11.49 -17.74
CA LEU A 89 16.27 11.90 -17.95
C LEU A 89 16.19 13.32 -18.54
N GLY A 90 17.32 13.88 -18.98
CA GLY A 90 17.43 15.25 -19.50
C GLY A 90 17.41 16.33 -18.42
N TYR A 91 16.53 16.23 -17.42
CA TYR A 91 16.52 17.13 -16.26
C TYR A 91 17.53 16.71 -15.19
N SER A 92 17.86 15.43 -15.09
CA SER A 92 18.83 14.88 -14.14
C SER A 92 19.33 13.52 -14.61
N LYS A 93 20.60 13.23 -14.29
CA LYS A 93 21.20 11.92 -14.52
C LYS A 93 21.28 11.16 -13.19
N TYR A 94 20.93 9.88 -13.20
CA TYR A 94 20.90 9.03 -12.01
C TYR A 94 21.82 7.81 -12.16
N GLU A 95 22.45 7.39 -11.06
CA GLU A 95 23.22 6.15 -10.94
C GLU A 95 22.49 5.18 -10.01
N GLY A 96 22.08 4.02 -10.54
CA GLY A 96 21.39 2.97 -9.79
C GLY A 96 22.32 1.94 -9.13
N ASN A 97 21.75 0.81 -8.70
CA ASN A 97 22.48 -0.39 -8.26
C ASN A 97 22.42 -1.50 -9.34
N VAL A 98 23.40 -2.40 -9.33
CA VAL A 98 23.34 -3.68 -10.07
C VAL A 98 23.07 -4.80 -9.08
N LEU A 99 21.99 -5.56 -9.29
CA LEU A 99 21.63 -6.72 -8.48
C LEU A 99 22.21 -8.02 -9.07
N GLU A 100 22.45 -9.02 -8.22
CA GLU A 100 22.94 -10.35 -8.63
C GLU A 100 21.99 -11.08 -9.60
N SER A 101 20.70 -10.69 -9.61
CA SER A 101 19.64 -11.20 -10.49
C SER A 101 19.72 -10.71 -11.95
N ASN A 102 20.76 -9.97 -12.34
CA ASN A 102 20.83 -9.25 -13.62
C ASN A 102 19.68 -8.24 -13.79
N ILE A 103 19.38 -7.51 -12.71
CA ILE A 103 18.41 -6.42 -12.67
C ILE A 103 19.12 -5.15 -12.20
N HIS A 104 18.80 -4.02 -12.83
CA HIS A 104 19.17 -2.70 -12.37
C HIS A 104 18.02 -2.12 -11.55
N GLU A 105 18.34 -1.52 -10.40
CA GLU A 105 17.38 -0.77 -9.60
C GLU A 105 17.81 0.68 -9.46
N TYR A 106 16.85 1.59 -9.53
CA TYR A 106 17.03 3.02 -9.37
C TYR A 106 16.03 3.49 -8.32
N LEU A 107 16.52 3.79 -7.12
CA LEU A 107 15.72 4.10 -5.94
C LEU A 107 15.79 5.59 -5.61
N GLY A 108 14.68 6.23 -5.25
CA GLY A 108 14.64 7.64 -4.88
C GLY A 108 14.73 8.63 -6.05
N ILE A 109 14.21 8.27 -7.23
CA ILE A 109 14.14 9.19 -8.36
C ILE A 109 13.06 10.24 -8.08
N ARG A 110 13.43 11.52 -8.09
CA ARG A 110 12.46 12.61 -7.91
C ARG A 110 11.64 12.78 -9.19
N TYR A 111 10.33 12.48 -9.14
CA TYR A 111 9.44 12.67 -10.29
C TYR A 111 8.71 14.02 -10.27
N ALA A 112 8.65 14.70 -9.12
CA ALA A 112 8.07 16.04 -8.98
C ALA A 112 8.81 16.86 -7.89
N LYS A 113 8.62 18.18 -7.87
CA LYS A 113 9.16 19.04 -6.80
C LYS A 113 8.68 18.62 -5.42
N ALA A 114 9.45 18.94 -4.38
CA ALA A 114 9.04 18.78 -2.99
C ALA A 114 7.74 19.58 -2.75
N PRO A 115 6.62 18.96 -2.33
CA PRO A 115 5.31 19.61 -2.25
C PRO A 115 5.16 20.45 -0.97
N THR A 116 6.20 21.20 -0.61
CA THR A 116 6.36 21.90 0.66
C THR A 116 6.10 23.40 0.56
N GLY A 117 5.81 24.04 1.69
CA GLY A 117 5.55 25.48 1.75
C GLY A 117 4.36 25.87 0.87
N ASP A 118 4.59 26.74 -0.12
CA ASP A 118 3.54 27.17 -1.05
C ASP A 118 3.01 26.05 -1.96
N LEU A 119 3.80 24.99 -2.21
CA LEU A 119 3.36 23.83 -3.00
C LEU A 119 2.44 22.85 -2.24
N ARG A 120 2.20 23.09 -0.94
CA ARG A 120 1.20 22.32 -0.19
C ARG A 120 -0.19 22.50 -0.78
N TRP A 121 -0.90 21.39 -0.91
CA TRP A 121 -2.24 21.33 -1.50
C TRP A 121 -2.34 22.01 -2.86
N ARG A 122 -1.24 22.03 -3.64
CA ARG A 122 -1.23 22.34 -5.08
C ARG A 122 -0.96 21.06 -5.88
N ALA A 123 -1.30 21.07 -7.16
CA ALA A 123 -0.87 20.04 -8.10
C ALA A 123 0.68 19.97 -8.17
N PRO A 124 1.28 18.83 -8.54
CA PRO A 124 2.73 18.70 -8.61
C PRO A 124 3.34 19.52 -9.75
N GLU A 125 4.62 19.90 -9.59
CA GLU A 125 5.41 20.57 -10.61
C GLU A 125 6.59 19.71 -11.06
N GLU A 126 7.04 19.93 -12.31
CA GLU A 126 8.24 19.32 -12.89
C GLU A 126 9.47 19.48 -11.97
N PRO A 127 10.25 18.41 -11.74
CA PRO A 127 11.39 18.44 -10.84
C PRO A 127 12.48 19.41 -11.33
N GLU A 128 13.16 20.06 -10.38
CA GLU A 128 14.27 20.97 -10.69
C GLU A 128 15.40 20.26 -11.43
N SER A 129 15.93 20.89 -12.49
CA SER A 129 17.05 20.34 -13.25
C SER A 129 18.35 20.40 -12.45
N THR A 130 19.13 19.32 -12.44
CA THR A 130 20.39 19.23 -11.69
C THR A 130 21.59 19.00 -12.61
N THR A 131 22.75 19.50 -12.20
CA THR A 131 24.01 19.32 -12.95
C THR A 131 24.82 18.17 -12.36
N GLY A 132 25.19 17.20 -13.20
CA GLY A 132 25.97 16.02 -12.79
C GLY A 132 25.09 14.80 -12.53
N THR A 133 25.63 13.82 -11.82
CA THR A 133 24.93 12.55 -11.54
C THR A 133 24.50 12.45 -10.09
N LEU A 134 23.21 12.23 -9.87
CA LEU A 134 22.61 11.92 -8.58
C LEU A 134 22.70 10.42 -8.29
N LYS A 135 22.71 10.04 -7.00
CA LYS A 135 22.62 8.63 -6.59
C LYS A 135 21.16 8.23 -6.48
N ALA A 136 20.76 7.18 -7.19
CA ALA A 136 19.48 6.51 -7.06
C ALA A 136 19.68 5.10 -6.47
N GLN A 137 20.34 5.02 -5.31
CA GLN A 137 20.87 3.77 -4.73
C GLN A 137 20.18 3.37 -3.42
N GLU A 138 19.37 4.25 -2.85
CA GLU A 138 18.65 4.08 -1.58
C GLU A 138 17.23 4.65 -1.72
N TYR A 139 16.27 4.08 -1.00
CA TYR A 139 14.91 4.64 -0.96
C TYR A 139 14.89 6.02 -0.31
N ALA A 140 14.27 6.99 -0.99
CA ALA A 140 13.94 8.28 -0.42
C ALA A 140 12.77 8.19 0.60
N PRO A 141 12.50 9.25 1.39
CA PRO A 141 11.36 9.29 2.31
C PRO A 141 10.02 9.07 1.60
N TYR A 142 9.06 8.48 2.32
CA TYR A 142 7.66 8.42 1.92
C TYR A 142 6.82 9.48 2.62
N CYS A 143 5.62 9.73 2.10
CA CYS A 143 4.79 10.85 2.53
C CYS A 143 4.18 10.63 3.92
N PRO A 144 4.04 11.69 4.74
CA PRO A 144 3.52 11.59 6.10
C PRO A 144 2.04 11.24 6.12
N GLY A 145 1.73 10.09 6.71
CA GLY A 145 0.36 9.64 6.95
C GLY A 145 -0.21 10.10 8.28
N VAL A 146 -1.44 9.68 8.55
CA VAL A 146 -2.19 9.99 9.77
C VAL A 146 -1.48 9.43 11.00
N ASN A 147 -1.23 10.31 11.97
CA ASN A 147 -0.50 10.05 13.21
C ASN A 147 1.00 9.63 13.04
N ASP A 148 1.59 9.76 11.85
CA ASP A 148 3.03 9.49 11.66
C ASP A 148 3.90 10.58 12.32
N GLY A 149 5.13 10.20 12.69
CA GLY A 149 6.17 11.14 13.10
C GLY A 149 7.17 11.37 11.98
N LEU A 150 7.47 12.64 11.65
CA LEU A 150 8.48 12.97 10.64
C LEU A 150 9.87 12.45 11.05
N SER A 151 10.61 11.91 10.08
CA SER A 151 11.90 11.24 10.28
C SER A 151 12.66 11.16 8.96
N SER A 152 13.89 10.62 8.95
CA SER A 152 14.64 10.36 7.71
C SER A 152 14.00 9.33 6.75
N ARG A 153 12.85 8.74 7.12
CA ARG A 153 12.04 7.87 6.25
C ARG A 153 10.66 8.44 5.93
N ILE A 154 10.22 9.47 6.65
CA ILE A 154 8.89 10.08 6.54
C ILE A 154 9.08 11.58 6.52
N ASP A 155 8.97 12.19 5.34
CA ASP A 155 9.18 13.62 5.14
C ASP A 155 8.11 14.17 4.20
N GLU A 156 7.84 15.47 4.28
CA GLU A 156 6.92 16.15 3.37
C GLU A 156 7.52 16.26 1.95
N ASP A 157 8.86 16.31 1.86
CA ASP A 157 9.58 16.03 0.62
C ASP A 157 9.59 14.51 0.35
N CYS A 158 8.57 14.03 -0.38
CA CYS A 158 8.33 12.60 -0.58
C CYS A 158 7.98 12.16 -2.01
N LEU A 159 7.89 13.07 -2.99
CA LEU A 159 7.45 12.74 -4.36
C LEU A 159 8.56 12.06 -5.19
N PHE A 160 8.82 10.81 -4.82
CA PHE A 160 9.83 9.93 -5.40
C PHE A 160 9.22 8.65 -5.98
N ALA A 161 9.85 8.17 -7.05
CA ALA A 161 9.59 6.90 -7.70
C ALA A 161 10.83 6.00 -7.64
N ASN A 162 10.62 4.71 -7.79
CA ASN A 162 11.67 3.69 -7.83
C ASN A 162 11.41 2.77 -9.03
N VAL A 163 12.45 2.45 -9.80
CA VAL A 163 12.34 1.67 -11.05
C VAL A 163 13.28 0.46 -10.99
N TRP A 164 12.74 -0.72 -11.30
CA TRP A 164 13.51 -1.95 -11.52
C TRP A 164 13.36 -2.37 -12.99
N THR A 165 14.49 -2.63 -13.65
CA THR A 165 14.54 -2.99 -15.08
C THR A 165 15.61 -4.06 -15.33
N PRO A 166 15.46 -4.97 -16.32
CA PRO A 166 16.50 -5.91 -16.71
C PRO A 166 17.84 -5.23 -17.01
N ALA A 167 18.96 -5.84 -16.57
CA ALA A 167 20.29 -5.25 -16.73
C ALA A 167 20.76 -5.13 -18.20
N ASN A 168 20.10 -5.84 -19.12
CA ASN A 168 20.32 -5.78 -20.56
C ASN A 168 19.28 -4.93 -21.30
N ALA A 169 18.36 -4.27 -20.61
CA ALA A 169 17.41 -3.34 -21.22
C ALA A 169 18.14 -2.09 -21.74
N THR A 170 17.64 -1.58 -22.86
CA THR A 170 18.06 -0.35 -23.55
C THR A 170 16.81 0.42 -23.96
N SER A 171 16.92 1.69 -24.36
CA SER A 171 15.74 2.48 -24.74
C SER A 171 14.96 1.96 -25.96
N ASP A 172 15.59 1.13 -26.78
CA ASP A 172 14.95 0.39 -27.88
C ASP A 172 14.21 -0.90 -27.44
N SER A 173 14.27 -1.29 -26.15
CA SER A 173 13.79 -2.61 -25.69
C SER A 173 12.26 -2.73 -25.58
N LYS A 174 11.54 -1.61 -25.40
CA LYS A 174 10.06 -1.53 -25.34
C LYS A 174 9.43 -2.65 -24.48
N LEU A 175 9.85 -2.73 -23.22
CA LEU A 175 9.32 -3.70 -22.26
C LEU A 175 7.99 -3.20 -21.63
N PRO A 176 6.98 -4.08 -21.45
CA PRO A 176 5.78 -3.75 -20.67
C PRO A 176 6.10 -3.25 -19.27
N VAL A 177 5.38 -2.21 -18.82
CA VAL A 177 5.66 -1.49 -17.58
C VAL A 177 4.53 -1.73 -16.57
N MET A 178 4.81 -2.39 -15.45
CA MET A 178 3.89 -2.48 -14.32
C MET A 178 4.13 -1.29 -13.37
N VAL A 179 3.11 -0.47 -13.13
CA VAL A 179 3.17 0.72 -12.26
C VAL A 179 2.35 0.46 -11.00
N PHE A 180 3.04 0.26 -9.88
CA PHE A 180 2.42 -0.11 -8.61
C PHE A 180 1.94 1.10 -7.81
N PHE A 181 0.62 1.17 -7.62
CA PHE A 181 -0.08 2.12 -6.76
C PHE A 181 -0.27 1.45 -5.39
N GLN A 182 0.43 1.96 -4.39
CA GLN A 182 0.51 1.32 -3.08
C GLN A 182 -0.78 1.43 -2.23
N SER A 183 -0.94 0.47 -1.32
CA SER A 183 -1.98 0.47 -0.28
C SER A 183 -1.79 1.56 0.77
N GLY A 184 -2.85 1.78 1.57
CA GLY A 184 -2.78 2.62 2.76
C GLY A 184 -4.03 3.45 3.08
N GLY A 185 -5.18 3.15 2.45
CA GLY A 185 -6.46 3.78 2.79
C GLY A 185 -6.52 5.29 2.53
N TYR A 186 -5.70 5.82 1.62
CA TYR A 186 -5.44 7.26 1.40
C TYR A 186 -4.85 8.02 2.60
N ILE A 187 -4.70 7.38 3.76
CA ILE A 187 -4.24 7.99 5.01
C ILE A 187 -2.75 7.75 5.32
N ARG A 188 -2.07 6.84 4.62
CA ARG A 188 -0.62 6.56 4.78
C ARG A 188 -0.05 5.89 3.54
N ASN A 189 1.27 5.85 3.41
CA ASN A 189 1.96 5.00 2.43
C ASN A 189 2.28 3.66 3.09
N ALA A 190 1.45 2.62 2.87
CA ALA A 190 1.57 1.35 3.59
C ALA A 190 2.53 0.35 2.92
N SER A 191 2.78 0.50 1.60
CA SER A 191 3.62 -0.41 0.81
C SER A 191 4.73 0.33 0.02
N PRO A 192 5.49 1.30 0.61
CA PRO A 192 6.41 2.19 -0.13
C PRO A 192 7.70 1.50 -0.61
N TYR A 193 7.98 0.27 -0.17
CA TYR A 193 9.22 -0.46 -0.43
C TYR A 193 8.99 -1.81 -1.14
N VAL A 194 7.87 -1.97 -1.86
CA VAL A 194 7.60 -3.18 -2.65
C VAL A 194 8.62 -3.32 -3.77
N ASN A 195 9.35 -4.42 -3.80
CA ASN A 195 10.48 -4.64 -4.71
C ASN A 195 10.07 -5.47 -5.94
N GLY A 196 10.36 -4.96 -7.15
CA GLY A 196 10.01 -5.63 -8.41
C GLY A 196 10.89 -6.82 -8.82
N THR A 197 11.99 -7.09 -8.10
CA THR A 197 13.03 -8.05 -8.52
C THR A 197 12.48 -9.44 -8.81
N GLN A 198 11.58 -9.97 -7.97
CA GLN A 198 11.03 -11.31 -8.19
C GLN A 198 10.05 -11.34 -9.37
N LEU A 199 9.18 -10.34 -9.52
CA LEU A 199 8.27 -10.22 -10.67
C LEU A 199 9.04 -10.18 -11.99
N ILE A 200 10.10 -9.38 -12.07
CA ILE A 200 10.95 -9.28 -13.27
C ILE A 200 11.66 -10.62 -13.52
N SER A 201 12.23 -11.25 -12.49
CA SER A 201 12.89 -12.56 -12.61
C SER A 201 11.93 -13.65 -13.12
N ALA A 202 10.72 -13.73 -12.55
CA ALA A 202 9.69 -14.68 -12.94
C ALA A 202 9.16 -14.42 -14.36
N SER A 203 9.16 -13.16 -14.82
CA SER A 203 8.82 -12.80 -16.21
C SER A 203 9.87 -13.23 -17.24
N ASN A 204 10.97 -13.87 -16.82
CA ASN A 204 12.20 -14.08 -17.58
C ASN A 204 12.83 -12.76 -18.06
N ASN A 205 12.80 -11.74 -17.22
CA ASN A 205 13.32 -10.39 -17.49
C ASN A 205 12.64 -9.68 -18.69
N ASN A 206 11.31 -9.76 -18.79
CA ASN A 206 10.50 -9.17 -19.87
C ASN A 206 9.47 -8.14 -19.41
N ILE A 207 9.63 -7.55 -18.22
CA ILE A 207 8.83 -6.42 -17.73
C ILE A 207 9.71 -5.43 -16.98
N ILE A 208 9.24 -4.19 -16.85
CA ILE A 208 9.74 -3.18 -15.91
C ILE A 208 8.73 -3.05 -14.76
N PHE A 209 9.23 -2.81 -13.56
CA PHE A 209 8.40 -2.51 -12.39
C PHE A 209 8.73 -1.13 -11.85
N VAL A 210 7.70 -0.31 -11.64
CA VAL A 210 7.78 1.03 -11.05
C VAL A 210 6.94 1.05 -9.78
N ASN A 211 7.46 1.55 -8.67
CA ASN A 211 6.64 1.95 -7.52
C ASN A 211 6.91 3.42 -7.18
N PHE A 212 6.05 4.02 -6.35
CA PHE A 212 6.18 5.44 -6.00
C PHE A 212 5.42 5.85 -4.75
N ASN A 213 5.73 7.04 -4.27
CA ASN A 213 5.04 7.74 -3.21
C ASN A 213 4.13 8.83 -3.76
N TYR A 214 2.93 8.96 -3.20
CA TYR A 214 2.00 10.08 -3.38
C TYR A 214 1.57 10.61 -2.00
N ARG A 215 1.11 11.87 -1.93
CA ARG A 215 0.65 12.50 -0.68
C ARG A 215 -0.63 11.83 -0.17
N VAL A 216 -0.71 11.75 1.14
CA VAL A 216 -1.74 11.01 1.88
C VAL A 216 -2.18 11.80 3.12
N GLY A 217 -3.28 11.38 3.74
CA GLY A 217 -3.89 12.05 4.88
C GLY A 217 -4.20 13.52 4.55
N MET A 218 -4.03 14.38 5.55
CA MET A 218 -4.23 15.83 5.42
C MET A 218 -3.35 16.46 4.32
N PHE A 219 -2.17 15.93 4.01
CA PHE A 219 -1.29 16.50 2.98
C PHE A 219 -1.76 16.19 1.55
N GLY A 220 -2.45 15.06 1.33
CA GLY A 220 -2.96 14.65 0.01
C GLY A 220 -4.43 14.98 -0.23
N PHE A 221 -5.23 15.08 0.84
CA PHE A 221 -6.70 15.01 0.76
C PHE A 221 -7.40 16.04 1.67
N LEU A 222 -6.74 17.13 2.05
CA LEU A 222 -7.44 18.29 2.62
C LEU A 222 -8.37 18.90 1.56
N ALA A 223 -9.64 19.09 1.91
CA ALA A 223 -10.65 19.63 1.01
C ALA A 223 -11.40 20.78 1.68
N SER A 224 -11.52 21.90 0.98
CA SER A 224 -12.26 23.08 1.39
C SER A 224 -12.46 24.02 0.20
N LYS A 225 -13.18 25.13 0.42
CA LYS A 225 -13.31 26.20 -0.59
C LYS A 225 -11.99 26.89 -0.86
N GLU A 226 -11.22 27.16 0.19
CA GLU A 226 -9.88 27.77 0.10
C GLU A 226 -8.93 26.89 -0.72
N VAL A 227 -8.92 25.57 -0.48
CA VAL A 227 -8.11 24.62 -1.27
C VAL A 227 -8.57 24.54 -2.72
N LYS A 228 -9.88 24.73 -2.99
CA LYS A 228 -10.40 24.79 -4.37
C LYS A 228 -10.07 26.09 -5.09
N GLU A 229 -9.93 27.21 -4.36
CA GLU A 229 -9.67 28.54 -4.92
C GLU A 229 -8.17 28.84 -5.14
N ASP A 230 -7.29 28.51 -4.20
CA ASP A 230 -5.83 28.69 -4.32
C ASP A 230 -5.05 27.40 -4.04
N GLY A 231 -5.51 26.28 -4.59
CA GLY A 231 -4.87 24.98 -4.44
C GLY A 231 -5.31 23.97 -5.49
N HIS A 232 -5.35 22.71 -5.10
CA HIS A 232 -5.91 21.61 -5.87
C HIS A 232 -6.46 20.57 -4.89
N LEU A 233 -7.76 20.28 -5.00
CA LEU A 233 -8.39 19.15 -4.31
C LEU A 233 -7.77 17.84 -4.80
N ASN A 234 -7.89 16.75 -4.03
CA ASN A 234 -7.36 15.44 -4.44
C ASN A 234 -5.86 15.47 -4.83
N ALA A 235 -5.06 16.31 -4.16
CA ALA A 235 -3.64 16.51 -4.48
C ALA A 235 -2.83 15.19 -4.53
N GLY A 236 -3.19 14.21 -3.69
CA GLY A 236 -2.61 12.85 -3.72
C GLY A 236 -2.94 12.04 -5.00
N LEU A 237 -4.07 12.29 -5.67
CA LEU A 237 -4.38 11.69 -6.99
C LEU A 237 -3.73 12.46 -8.14
N MET A 238 -3.47 13.76 -7.95
CA MET A 238 -2.67 14.55 -8.90
C MET A 238 -1.19 14.15 -8.88
N ASP A 239 -0.63 13.78 -7.71
CA ASP A 239 0.70 13.15 -7.61
C ASP A 239 0.79 11.91 -8.51
N GLN A 240 -0.22 11.04 -8.45
CA GLN A 240 -0.31 9.85 -9.30
C GLN A 240 -0.45 10.20 -10.78
N ARG A 241 -1.35 11.13 -11.15
CA ARG A 241 -1.53 11.56 -12.55
C ARG A 241 -0.24 12.18 -13.10
N PHE A 242 0.49 12.93 -12.28
CA PHE A 242 1.76 13.52 -12.66
C PHE A 242 2.84 12.46 -12.86
N LEU A 243 2.93 11.43 -12.01
CA LEU A 243 3.83 10.31 -12.26
C LEU A 243 3.49 9.60 -13.57
N LEU A 244 2.21 9.36 -13.90
CA LEU A 244 1.86 8.72 -15.16
C LEU A 244 2.36 9.53 -16.37
N ASN A 245 2.28 10.86 -16.32
CA ASN A 245 2.87 11.75 -17.33
C ASN A 245 4.41 11.66 -17.34
N TRP A 246 5.06 11.58 -16.16
CA TRP A 246 6.50 11.36 -16.06
C TRP A 246 6.93 10.01 -16.67
N ILE A 247 6.14 8.94 -16.48
CA ILE A 247 6.37 7.62 -17.07
C ILE A 247 6.29 7.71 -18.60
N GLN A 248 5.24 8.31 -19.16
CA GLN A 248 5.09 8.53 -20.60
C GLN A 248 6.28 9.29 -21.22
N LYS A 249 6.87 10.22 -20.46
CA LYS A 249 8.00 11.07 -20.89
C LYS A 249 9.37 10.43 -20.71
N HIS A 250 9.54 9.47 -19.80
CA HIS A 250 10.85 9.03 -19.32
C HIS A 250 11.08 7.52 -19.22
N ILE A 251 10.03 6.67 -19.28
CA ILE A 251 10.21 5.23 -19.04
C ILE A 251 11.00 4.52 -20.15
N GLU A 252 11.04 5.11 -21.34
CA GLU A 252 11.90 4.65 -22.44
C GLU A 252 13.37 4.63 -22.05
N GLU A 253 13.88 5.57 -21.24
CA GLU A 253 15.28 5.59 -20.82
C GLU A 253 15.66 4.40 -19.91
N PHE A 254 14.66 3.72 -19.33
CA PHE A 254 14.81 2.47 -18.57
C PHE A 254 14.55 1.22 -19.44
N GLY A 255 14.21 1.40 -20.70
CA GLY A 255 13.84 0.37 -21.67
C GLY A 255 12.36 0.00 -21.71
N GLY A 256 11.50 0.81 -21.11
CA GLY A 256 10.06 0.58 -21.07
C GLY A 256 9.34 1.00 -22.37
N ASP A 257 8.15 0.47 -22.56
CA ASP A 257 7.21 0.90 -23.59
C ASP A 257 6.13 1.82 -22.98
N PRO A 258 6.09 3.13 -23.33
CA PRO A 258 5.05 4.03 -22.87
C PRO A 258 3.66 3.64 -23.40
N GLU A 259 3.57 2.95 -24.54
CA GLU A 259 2.31 2.44 -25.08
C GLU A 259 1.82 1.16 -24.37
N HIS A 260 2.64 0.54 -23.50
CA HIS A 260 2.34 -0.69 -22.76
C HIS A 260 2.50 -0.51 -21.24
N VAL A 261 1.92 0.57 -20.71
CA VAL A 261 1.87 0.86 -19.27
C VAL A 261 0.64 0.20 -18.64
N ILE A 262 0.84 -0.62 -17.61
CA ILE A 262 -0.21 -1.32 -16.86
C ILE A 262 -0.24 -0.78 -15.43
N LEU A 263 -1.38 -0.24 -15.02
CA LEU A 263 -1.57 0.17 -13.63
C LEU A 263 -1.79 -1.08 -12.77
N HIS A 264 -1.13 -1.19 -11.62
CA HIS A 264 -1.40 -2.22 -10.61
C HIS A 264 -1.63 -1.55 -9.27
N GLY A 265 -2.88 -1.48 -8.83
CA GLY A 265 -3.25 -0.94 -7.53
C GLY A 265 -3.57 -2.03 -6.53
N GLU A 266 -3.16 -1.83 -5.28
CA GLU A 266 -3.52 -2.64 -4.10
C GLU A 266 -4.30 -1.77 -3.11
N SER A 267 -5.46 -2.19 -2.60
CA SER A 267 -6.26 -1.45 -1.61
C SER A 267 -6.68 -0.04 -2.09
N ALA A 268 -6.31 1.03 -1.38
CA ALA A 268 -6.45 2.41 -1.84
C ALA A 268 -5.69 2.71 -3.13
N GLY A 269 -4.66 1.93 -3.45
CA GLY A 269 -4.05 1.92 -4.77
C GLY A 269 -4.99 1.35 -5.84
N ALA A 270 -5.75 0.29 -5.54
CA ALA A 270 -6.77 -0.26 -6.45
C ALA A 270 -7.96 0.71 -6.60
N GLY A 271 -8.38 1.35 -5.51
CA GLY A 271 -9.32 2.48 -5.56
C GLY A 271 -8.78 3.64 -6.39
N SER A 272 -7.48 3.95 -6.27
CA SER A 272 -6.80 4.95 -7.11
C SER A 272 -6.83 4.58 -8.59
N VAL A 273 -6.55 3.32 -8.96
CA VAL A 273 -6.68 2.83 -10.34
C VAL A 273 -8.13 3.01 -10.84
N ALA A 274 -9.12 2.63 -10.03
CA ALA A 274 -10.53 2.86 -10.34
C ALA A 274 -10.89 4.34 -10.51
N LEU A 275 -10.22 5.27 -9.81
CA LEU A 275 -10.41 6.70 -9.97
C LEU A 275 -9.66 7.26 -11.20
N GLN A 276 -8.44 6.80 -11.50
CA GLN A 276 -7.68 7.21 -12.69
C GLN A 276 -8.39 6.81 -14.01
N LEU A 277 -9.16 5.72 -13.98
CA LEU A 277 -10.00 5.25 -15.09
C LEU A 277 -11.20 6.18 -15.40
N VAL A 278 -11.78 6.85 -14.40
CA VAL A 278 -12.91 7.80 -14.57
C VAL A 278 -12.48 9.27 -14.56
N ALA A 279 -11.19 9.55 -14.33
CA ALA A 279 -10.66 10.91 -14.26
C ALA A 279 -11.01 11.73 -15.52
N TYR A 280 -11.46 12.97 -15.29
CA TYR A 280 -11.96 13.90 -16.31
C TYR A 280 -13.10 13.31 -17.16
N GLY A 281 -14.00 12.54 -16.54
CA GLY A 281 -15.13 11.88 -17.22
C GLY A 281 -14.72 10.71 -18.11
N GLY A 282 -13.65 10.01 -17.73
CA GLY A 282 -13.12 8.88 -18.50
C GLY A 282 -12.39 9.26 -19.78
N LYS A 283 -11.88 10.49 -19.86
CA LYS A 283 -11.07 10.95 -20.98
C LYS A 283 -9.78 10.12 -21.06
N ASP A 284 -9.65 9.34 -22.13
CA ASP A 284 -8.41 8.66 -22.44
C ASP A 284 -7.34 9.68 -22.87
N GLU A 285 -6.22 9.68 -22.15
CA GLU A 285 -5.06 10.55 -22.39
C GLU A 285 -3.83 9.73 -22.83
N GLY A 286 -3.98 8.43 -23.10
CA GLY A 286 -2.90 7.53 -23.52
C GLY A 286 -1.89 7.21 -22.41
N LEU A 287 -2.25 7.42 -21.13
CA LEU A 287 -1.33 7.27 -20.00
C LEU A 287 -1.07 5.82 -19.58
N PHE A 288 -1.99 4.90 -19.92
CA PHE A 288 -1.94 3.48 -19.60
C PHE A 288 -2.80 2.67 -20.58
N ALA A 289 -2.43 1.41 -20.78
CA ALA A 289 -3.06 0.48 -21.71
C ALA A 289 -3.77 -0.71 -21.02
N GLY A 290 -3.69 -0.81 -19.69
CA GLY A 290 -4.33 -1.88 -18.91
C GLY A 290 -4.33 -1.61 -17.41
N ALA A 291 -5.20 -2.31 -16.68
CA ALA A 291 -5.38 -2.12 -15.23
C ALA A 291 -5.50 -3.43 -14.45
N ILE A 292 -4.82 -3.49 -13.30
CA ILE A 292 -4.97 -4.50 -12.24
C ILE A 292 -5.45 -3.75 -10.99
N ALA A 293 -6.63 -4.11 -10.47
CA ALA A 293 -7.22 -3.52 -9.27
C ALA A 293 -7.45 -4.61 -8.20
N GLU A 294 -6.48 -4.75 -7.31
CA GLU A 294 -6.43 -5.75 -6.23
C GLU A 294 -7.04 -5.19 -4.94
N SER A 295 -8.21 -5.71 -4.56
CA SER A 295 -9.00 -5.29 -3.38
C SER A 295 -9.39 -3.80 -3.43
N THR A 296 -10.12 -3.38 -4.47
CA THR A 296 -10.54 -1.99 -4.74
C THR A 296 -11.17 -1.29 -3.53
N PHE A 297 -10.41 -0.44 -2.83
CA PHE A 297 -10.93 0.32 -1.69
C PHE A 297 -11.66 1.59 -2.18
N MET A 298 -12.98 1.64 -1.99
CA MET A 298 -13.81 2.80 -2.32
C MET A 298 -14.57 3.25 -1.06
N PRO A 299 -14.04 4.20 -0.27
CA PRO A 299 -14.78 4.84 0.83
C PRO A 299 -15.84 5.80 0.25
N GLY A 300 -16.50 6.60 1.10
CA GLY A 300 -17.24 7.77 0.62
C GLY A 300 -16.32 8.75 -0.13
N LEU A 301 -16.84 9.40 -1.17
CA LEU A 301 -16.20 10.51 -1.89
C LEU A 301 -17.10 11.77 -1.80
N PRO A 302 -17.20 12.38 -0.60
CA PRO A 302 -18.07 13.54 -0.35
C PRO A 302 -17.77 14.71 -1.29
N ASN A 303 -18.73 15.64 -1.37
CA ASN A 303 -18.48 16.92 -1.99
C ASN A 303 -17.52 17.74 -1.11
N PRO A 304 -16.53 18.47 -1.67
CA PRO A 304 -15.67 19.38 -0.91
C PRO A 304 -16.43 20.38 -0.01
N ASP A 305 -17.63 20.80 -0.40
CA ASP A 305 -18.48 21.70 0.42
C ASP A 305 -18.92 21.04 1.74
N ASP A 306 -19.06 19.71 1.78
CA ASP A 306 -19.41 18.94 2.99
C ASP A 306 -18.20 18.75 3.93
N LEU A 307 -16.97 19.00 3.43
CA LEU A 307 -15.72 18.78 4.16
C LEU A 307 -15.10 20.05 4.76
N GLN A 308 -15.73 21.22 4.59
CA GLN A 308 -15.22 22.48 5.16
C GLN A 308 -14.89 22.37 6.66
N TYR A 309 -15.69 21.63 7.44
CA TYR A 309 -15.44 21.41 8.87
C TYR A 309 -14.11 20.69 9.17
N GLN A 310 -13.58 19.90 8.23
CA GLN A 310 -12.25 19.26 8.35
C GLN A 310 -11.13 20.30 8.25
N PHE A 311 -11.25 21.22 7.30
CA PHE A 311 -10.33 22.35 7.13
C PHE A 311 -10.41 23.33 8.30
N ASP A 312 -11.62 23.73 8.67
CA ASP A 312 -11.86 24.62 9.81
C ASP A 312 -11.29 24.02 11.10
N ARG A 313 -11.36 22.70 11.29
CA ARG A 313 -10.71 22.02 12.43
C ARG A 313 -9.19 22.18 12.41
N VAL A 314 -8.53 22.08 11.26
CA VAL A 314 -7.07 22.25 11.14
C VAL A 314 -6.71 23.71 11.41
N VAL A 315 -7.42 24.65 10.78
CA VAL A 315 -7.24 26.10 11.00
C VAL A 315 -7.40 26.44 12.49
N ASN A 316 -8.49 26.04 13.14
CA ASN A 316 -8.77 26.31 14.55
C ASN A 316 -7.82 25.60 15.54
N ALA A 317 -7.08 24.58 15.09
CA ALA A 317 -6.06 23.92 15.91
C ALA A 317 -4.68 24.58 15.80
N THR A 318 -4.54 25.62 14.97
CA THR A 318 -3.30 26.37 14.71
C THR A 318 -3.50 27.87 14.96
N ASP A 319 -2.43 28.66 14.92
CA ASP A 319 -2.49 30.13 15.02
C ASP A 319 -3.05 30.83 13.76
N CYS A 320 -3.73 30.10 12.86
CA CYS A 320 -4.21 30.60 11.57
C CYS A 320 -5.68 31.03 11.53
N ALA A 321 -6.43 30.87 12.62
CA ALA A 321 -7.87 31.19 12.65
C ALA A 321 -8.19 32.68 12.41
N ASP A 322 -7.29 33.59 12.81
CA ASP A 322 -7.45 35.05 12.64
C ASP A 322 -6.73 35.58 11.38
N ALA A 323 -6.25 34.72 10.47
CA ALA A 323 -5.53 35.14 9.28
C ALA A 323 -6.47 35.56 8.13
N ASP A 324 -6.14 36.66 7.43
CA ASP A 324 -6.85 37.11 6.22
C ASP A 324 -6.87 36.04 5.10
N ASP A 325 -5.87 35.15 5.11
CA ASP A 325 -5.68 34.03 4.18
C ASP A 325 -5.22 32.81 4.99
N THR A 326 -6.20 31.99 5.37
CA THR A 326 -6.02 30.83 6.26
C THR A 326 -5.17 29.74 5.60
N LEU A 327 -5.39 29.45 4.31
CA LEU A 327 -4.62 28.45 3.56
C LEU A 327 -3.15 28.84 3.43
N LYS A 328 -2.86 30.10 3.12
CA LYS A 328 -1.48 30.62 3.08
C LYS A 328 -0.83 30.65 4.46
N CYS A 329 -1.60 30.91 5.51
CA CYS A 329 -1.09 30.77 6.87
C CYS A 329 -0.69 29.31 7.16
N LEU A 330 -1.53 28.32 6.83
CA LEU A 330 -1.22 26.89 6.97
C LEU A 330 0.01 26.48 6.13
N ARG A 331 0.20 27.06 4.93
CA ARG A 331 1.41 26.91 4.10
C ARG A 331 2.69 27.42 4.79
N GLY A 332 2.58 28.39 5.69
CA GLY A 332 3.69 28.94 6.48
C GLY A 332 4.10 28.10 7.70
N ILE A 333 3.27 27.14 8.15
CA ILE A 333 3.55 26.31 9.32
C ILE A 333 4.69 25.31 9.02
N LYS A 334 5.52 24.95 10.00
CA LYS A 334 6.53 23.90 9.81
C LYS A 334 5.88 22.54 9.65
N SER A 335 6.46 21.67 8.82
CA SER A 335 5.96 20.32 8.56
C SER A 335 5.72 19.51 9.85
N THR A 336 6.62 19.62 10.84
CA THR A 336 6.50 18.96 12.15
C THR A 336 5.26 19.38 12.93
N ASP A 337 4.96 20.67 12.89
CA ASP A 337 3.94 21.29 13.71
C ASP A 337 2.57 21.07 13.03
N LEU A 338 2.53 21.20 11.71
CA LEU A 338 1.35 20.89 10.88
C LEU A 338 0.99 19.38 10.94
N GLN A 339 1.98 18.49 10.91
CA GLN A 339 1.76 17.04 10.99
C GLN A 339 1.08 16.59 12.30
N ALA A 340 1.20 17.36 13.39
CA ALA A 340 0.47 17.08 14.63
C ALA A 340 -1.07 17.16 14.47
N HIS A 341 -1.56 17.80 13.41
CA HIS A 341 -2.99 17.90 13.07
C HIS A 341 -3.45 16.88 12.02
N ASN A 342 -2.52 16.14 11.39
CA ASN A 342 -2.80 15.03 10.48
C ASN A 342 -3.24 13.79 11.27
N ALA A 343 -4.46 13.86 11.85
CA ALA A 343 -4.95 12.91 12.85
C ALA A 343 -6.35 12.40 12.51
N LYS A 344 -6.69 11.22 13.05
CA LYS A 344 -8.06 10.69 12.96
C LYS A 344 -9.08 11.60 13.66
N ALA A 345 -10.31 11.56 13.17
CA ALA A 345 -11.38 12.45 13.60
C ALA A 345 -12.75 11.82 13.37
N PRO A 346 -13.79 12.22 14.12
CA PRO A 346 -15.17 11.91 13.74
C PRO A 346 -15.58 12.76 12.54
N PHE A 347 -16.44 12.20 11.69
CA PHE A 347 -17.22 12.99 10.74
C PHE A 347 -18.26 13.86 11.47
N ASP A 348 -18.82 14.87 10.81
CA ASP A 348 -19.81 15.75 11.45
C ASP A 348 -21.04 14.95 11.92
N GLY A 349 -21.61 15.37 13.05
CA GLY A 349 -22.68 14.67 13.75
C GLY A 349 -22.31 13.29 14.33
N ARG A 350 -21.07 12.80 14.18
CA ARG A 350 -20.61 11.50 14.67
C ARG A 350 -19.70 11.63 15.91
N ALA A 351 -19.66 10.56 16.71
CA ALA A 351 -18.97 10.56 18.01
C ALA A 351 -17.63 9.80 18.01
N TYR A 352 -17.45 8.86 17.09
CA TYR A 352 -16.26 8.01 17.01
C TYR A 352 -15.37 8.43 15.84
N ARG A 353 -14.05 8.29 16.01
CA ARG A 353 -13.08 8.63 14.98
C ARG A 353 -13.09 7.57 13.87
N SER A 354 -13.31 7.97 12.62
CA SER A 354 -13.12 7.08 11.47
C SER A 354 -11.64 6.79 11.24
N TYR A 355 -11.36 5.62 10.65
CA TYR A 355 -10.02 5.30 10.15
C TYR A 355 -9.65 6.10 8.90
N PHE A 356 -10.61 6.39 8.03
CA PHE A 356 -10.42 6.90 6.67
C PHE A 356 -10.99 8.32 6.49
N TYR A 357 -10.78 9.15 7.52
CA TYR A 357 -11.30 10.51 7.61
C TYR A 357 -10.83 11.44 6.47
N TRP A 358 -9.60 11.25 5.98
CA TRP A 358 -9.07 11.91 4.80
C TRP A 358 -9.17 10.97 3.61
N ALA A 359 -9.94 11.36 2.59
CA ALA A 359 -10.25 10.54 1.42
C ALA A 359 -10.40 11.43 0.17
N PRO A 360 -10.37 10.84 -1.05
CA PRO A 360 -10.74 11.54 -2.27
C PRO A 360 -12.14 12.17 -2.21
N THR A 361 -12.37 13.20 -3.02
CA THR A 361 -13.61 13.99 -3.04
C THR A 361 -14.13 14.15 -4.46
N THR A 362 -15.43 14.42 -4.62
CA THR A 362 -16.01 14.79 -5.91
C THR A 362 -15.78 16.28 -6.21
N ASP A 363 -14.61 16.59 -6.78
CA ASP A 363 -14.13 17.96 -6.95
C ASP A 363 -14.87 18.80 -8.02
N GLY A 364 -15.56 18.14 -8.96
CA GLY A 364 -16.26 18.77 -10.08
C GLY A 364 -15.38 19.06 -11.31
N ASP A 365 -14.15 18.54 -11.34
CA ASP A 365 -13.19 18.69 -12.45
C ASP A 365 -12.56 17.33 -12.83
N MET A 366 -11.67 16.79 -11.99
CA MET A 366 -11.17 15.43 -12.13
C MET A 366 -12.30 14.41 -11.96
N PHE A 367 -13.28 14.71 -11.10
CA PHE A 367 -14.50 13.93 -10.94
C PHE A 367 -15.74 14.83 -11.13
N PRO A 368 -16.28 14.95 -12.36
CA PRO A 368 -17.42 15.82 -12.65
C PRO A 368 -18.76 15.30 -12.11
N ASP A 369 -18.81 14.02 -11.73
CA ASP A 369 -19.90 13.37 -10.99
C ASP A 369 -19.29 12.26 -10.12
N LEU A 370 -20.11 11.56 -9.36
CA LEU A 370 -19.68 10.52 -8.44
C LEU A 370 -19.16 9.29 -9.23
N PRO A 371 -18.01 8.68 -8.85
CA PRO A 371 -17.38 7.63 -9.65
C PRO A 371 -18.32 6.47 -10.04
N SER A 372 -19.21 6.04 -9.15
CA SER A 372 -20.19 4.99 -9.45
C SER A 372 -21.11 5.34 -10.62
N LYS A 373 -21.53 6.61 -10.75
CA LYS A 373 -22.32 7.08 -11.90
C LYS A 373 -21.48 7.29 -13.15
N LEU A 374 -20.20 7.63 -13.02
CA LEU A 374 -19.29 7.70 -14.18
C LEU A 374 -19.13 6.30 -14.79
N TYR A 375 -18.98 5.28 -13.93
CA TYR A 375 -19.04 3.86 -14.36
C TYR A 375 -20.39 3.49 -14.99
N GLU A 376 -21.52 3.79 -14.33
CA GLU A 376 -22.89 3.53 -14.85
C GLU A 376 -23.13 4.12 -16.25
N LYS A 377 -22.58 5.30 -16.55
CA LYS A 377 -22.71 5.98 -17.86
C LYS A 377 -21.72 5.48 -18.93
N GLY A 378 -20.75 4.64 -18.58
CA GLY A 378 -19.64 4.30 -19.48
C GLY A 378 -18.57 5.38 -19.60
N GLU A 379 -18.54 6.38 -18.70
CA GLU A 379 -17.60 7.51 -18.64
C GLU A 379 -16.26 7.10 -17.97
N PHE A 380 -15.61 6.08 -18.54
CA PHE A 380 -14.29 5.58 -18.14
C PHE A 380 -13.44 5.14 -19.34
N VAL A 381 -12.13 5.09 -19.14
CA VAL A 381 -11.12 4.61 -20.10
C VAL A 381 -11.24 3.10 -20.30
N LYS A 382 -11.40 2.66 -21.56
CA LYS A 382 -11.80 1.29 -21.92
C LYS A 382 -10.59 0.42 -22.25
N VAL A 383 -9.84 0.07 -21.21
CA VAL A 383 -8.68 -0.82 -21.27
C VAL A 383 -8.97 -2.20 -20.65
N PRO A 384 -8.20 -3.25 -20.99
CA PRO A 384 -8.21 -4.53 -20.28
C PRO A 384 -8.12 -4.36 -18.76
N LEU A 385 -8.92 -5.14 -18.02
CA LEU A 385 -9.06 -5.05 -16.57
C LEU A 385 -9.01 -6.43 -15.90
N LEU A 386 -8.13 -6.57 -14.91
CA LEU A 386 -8.11 -7.66 -13.94
C LEU A 386 -8.46 -7.07 -12.57
N SER A 387 -9.57 -7.50 -11.93
CA SER A 387 -9.93 -6.99 -10.60
C SER A 387 -10.58 -8.03 -9.70
N GLY A 388 -10.21 -8.04 -8.43
CA GLY A 388 -10.71 -9.03 -7.48
C GLY A 388 -10.47 -8.66 -6.03
N SER A 389 -10.83 -9.57 -5.14
CA SER A 389 -10.88 -9.32 -3.70
C SER A 389 -10.46 -10.54 -2.89
N CYS A 390 -9.99 -10.31 -1.67
CA CYS A 390 -9.87 -11.35 -0.64
C CYS A 390 -11.26 -11.78 -0.14
N THR A 391 -11.40 -13.00 0.40
CA THR A 391 -12.71 -13.51 0.83
C THR A 391 -13.29 -12.74 2.03
N ASN A 392 -12.45 -12.17 2.90
CA ASN A 392 -12.86 -11.50 4.13
C ASN A 392 -12.30 -10.06 4.24
N GLU A 393 -12.48 -9.24 3.20
CA GLU A 393 -11.93 -7.87 3.14
C GLU A 393 -12.13 -7.03 4.42
N GLY A 394 -13.36 -7.01 4.94
CA GLY A 394 -13.70 -6.18 6.10
C GLY A 394 -13.15 -6.66 7.44
N SER A 395 -12.54 -7.86 7.52
CA SER A 395 -12.15 -8.45 8.80
C SER A 395 -11.07 -7.65 9.54
N ASN A 396 -10.21 -6.94 8.81
CA ASN A 396 -9.15 -6.10 9.36
C ASN A 396 -9.65 -4.73 9.88
N TYR A 397 -10.88 -4.36 9.55
CA TYR A 397 -11.35 -2.97 9.65
C TYR A 397 -12.66 -2.81 10.43
N ALA A 398 -13.55 -3.80 10.33
CA ALA A 398 -14.86 -3.76 10.96
C ALA A 398 -14.75 -3.77 12.49
N VAL A 399 -15.72 -3.11 13.14
CA VAL A 399 -15.87 -3.15 14.60
C VAL A 399 -16.07 -4.58 15.10
N ASN A 400 -15.41 -4.92 16.21
CA ASN A 400 -15.72 -6.13 16.98
C ASN A 400 -17.06 -5.96 17.72
N ALA A 401 -18.19 -6.03 16.99
CA ALA A 401 -19.51 -5.76 17.53
C ALA A 401 -20.06 -6.93 18.37
N GLY A 402 -20.56 -6.62 19.58
CA GLY A 402 -21.37 -7.53 20.40
C GLY A 402 -22.88 -7.46 20.15
N SER A 403 -23.33 -6.46 19.37
CA SER A 403 -24.75 -6.20 19.09
C SER A 403 -24.96 -5.54 17.73
N SER A 404 -26.16 -5.71 17.15
CA SER A 404 -26.61 -5.01 15.95
C SER A 404 -26.47 -3.49 16.07
N ALA A 405 -26.75 -2.93 17.25
CA ALA A 405 -26.59 -1.50 17.52
C ALA A 405 -25.12 -1.03 17.43
N GLN A 406 -24.15 -1.84 17.86
CA GLN A 406 -22.72 -1.52 17.68
C GLN A 406 -22.28 -1.64 16.22
N PHE A 407 -22.78 -2.65 15.50
CA PHE A 407 -22.55 -2.82 14.07
C PHE A 407 -23.08 -1.63 13.26
N ILE A 408 -24.37 -1.30 13.38
CA ILE A 408 -24.98 -0.18 12.65
C ILE A 408 -24.35 1.16 13.02
N ARG A 409 -24.03 1.38 14.30
CA ARG A 409 -23.32 2.60 14.72
C ARG A 409 -21.94 2.71 14.06
N TYR A 410 -21.22 1.60 13.85
CA TYR A 410 -19.96 1.62 13.10
C TYR A 410 -20.19 1.96 11.63
N MET A 411 -21.15 1.34 10.94
CA MET A 411 -21.48 1.70 9.56
C MET A 411 -21.83 3.19 9.43
N GLN A 412 -22.60 3.73 10.38
CA GLN A 412 -22.92 5.17 10.46
C GLN A 412 -21.73 6.08 10.82
N ASN A 413 -20.64 5.56 11.38
CA ASN A 413 -19.43 6.34 11.64
C ASN A 413 -18.48 6.36 10.44
N GLU A 414 -18.54 5.35 9.55
CA GLU A 414 -17.76 5.32 8.31
C GLU A 414 -18.55 5.87 7.11
N TYR A 415 -19.88 5.85 7.17
CA TYR A 415 -20.82 6.44 6.20
C TYR A 415 -21.80 7.38 6.94
N PRO A 416 -21.38 8.62 7.25
CA PRO A 416 -22.14 9.55 8.09
C PRO A 416 -23.53 9.96 7.57
N TYR A 417 -23.90 9.63 6.33
CA TYR A 417 -25.18 10.04 5.74
C TYR A 417 -26.21 8.90 5.61
N LEU A 418 -25.90 7.69 6.10
CA LEU A 418 -26.85 6.58 6.21
C LEU A 418 -28.11 6.97 7.00
N THR A 419 -29.26 6.84 6.34
CA THR A 419 -30.59 7.08 6.88
C THR A 419 -31.07 5.92 7.76
N THR A 420 -32.21 6.08 8.44
CA THR A 420 -32.81 4.98 9.20
C THR A 420 -33.21 3.80 8.30
N GLU A 421 -33.77 4.07 7.13
CA GLU A 421 -34.17 3.05 6.14
C GLU A 421 -32.96 2.28 5.60
N ASP A 422 -31.84 2.97 5.34
CA ASP A 422 -30.59 2.30 4.98
C ASP A 422 -30.10 1.38 6.11
N THR A 423 -30.17 1.82 7.37
CA THR A 423 -29.72 0.99 8.50
C THR A 423 -30.63 -0.21 8.79
N GLU A 424 -31.92 -0.11 8.51
CA GLU A 424 -32.85 -1.25 8.55
C GLU A 424 -32.53 -2.24 7.42
N THR A 425 -32.32 -1.73 6.20
CA THR A 425 -31.89 -2.52 5.04
C THR A 425 -30.57 -3.26 5.29
N ILE A 426 -29.58 -2.60 5.90
CA ILE A 426 -28.30 -3.24 6.27
C ILE A 426 -28.51 -4.37 7.29
N LEU A 427 -29.42 -4.24 8.26
CA LEU A 427 -29.69 -5.32 9.22
C LEU A 427 -30.40 -6.52 8.59
N ASP A 428 -31.29 -6.29 7.63
CA ASP A 428 -31.99 -7.35 6.90
C ASP A 428 -31.07 -8.10 5.92
N LEU A 429 -30.15 -7.39 5.27
CA LEU A 429 -29.14 -7.96 4.36
C LEU A 429 -27.99 -8.67 5.11
N TYR A 430 -27.66 -8.21 6.31
CA TYR A 430 -26.58 -8.74 7.15
C TYR A 430 -27.10 -9.19 8.54
N PRO A 431 -27.96 -10.24 8.59
CA PRO A 431 -28.43 -10.80 9.84
C PRO A 431 -27.26 -11.39 10.65
N GLN A 432 -27.50 -11.69 11.93
CA GLN A 432 -26.46 -12.22 12.83
C GLN A 432 -25.90 -13.54 12.30
N GLU A 433 -24.64 -13.53 11.87
CA GLU A 433 -23.93 -14.70 11.39
C GLU A 433 -23.43 -15.60 12.55
N PRO A 434 -23.03 -16.86 12.28
CA PRO A 434 -22.44 -17.73 13.29
C PRO A 434 -21.22 -17.10 13.96
N LYS A 435 -21.19 -17.11 15.30
CA LYS A 435 -20.10 -16.52 16.07
C LYS A 435 -18.75 -17.16 15.73
N ILE A 436 -17.77 -16.32 15.39
CA ILE A 436 -16.38 -16.71 15.16
C ILE A 436 -15.58 -16.65 16.48
N VAL A 437 -14.55 -17.50 16.60
CA VAL A 437 -13.67 -17.57 17.78
C VAL A 437 -12.90 -16.24 17.93
N LYS A 438 -12.61 -15.84 19.19
CA LYS A 438 -11.92 -14.58 19.59
C LYS A 438 -12.67 -13.27 19.32
N HIS A 439 -13.75 -13.29 18.54
CA HIS A 439 -14.58 -12.12 18.26
C HIS A 439 -15.90 -12.13 19.01
N ASP A 440 -16.59 -10.99 18.97
CA ASP A 440 -17.93 -10.80 19.51
C ASP A 440 -19.02 -11.17 18.50
N THR A 441 -20.25 -11.31 18.99
CA THR A 441 -21.33 -12.05 18.33
C THR A 441 -21.79 -11.46 16.99
N TRP A 442 -21.61 -10.16 16.76
CA TRP A 442 -21.99 -9.43 15.54
C TRP A 442 -20.79 -9.00 14.68
N PHE A 443 -19.54 -9.29 15.10
CA PHE A 443 -18.36 -9.04 14.28
C PHE A 443 -18.43 -9.69 12.88
N PRO A 444 -18.88 -10.95 12.70
CA PRO A 444 -18.87 -11.56 11.36
C PRO A 444 -19.80 -10.83 10.39
N SER A 445 -21.00 -10.45 10.83
CA SER A 445 -21.94 -9.63 10.05
C SER A 445 -21.36 -8.24 9.74
N ALA A 446 -20.72 -7.58 10.71
CA ALA A 446 -20.08 -6.28 10.51
C ALA A 446 -18.89 -6.34 9.54
N SER A 447 -18.06 -7.37 9.67
CA SER A 447 -16.93 -7.69 8.78
C SER A 447 -17.39 -7.91 7.35
N ARG A 448 -18.46 -8.70 7.15
CA ARG A 448 -19.03 -8.93 5.83
C ARG A 448 -19.63 -7.67 5.22
N ALA A 449 -20.44 -6.93 5.99
CA ALA A 449 -21.09 -5.70 5.53
C ALA A 449 -20.06 -4.64 5.11
N TYR A 450 -19.05 -4.39 5.93
CA TYR A 450 -18.01 -3.43 5.61
C TYR A 450 -17.11 -3.90 4.45
N GLY A 451 -16.79 -5.20 4.40
CA GLY A 451 -16.03 -5.80 3.31
C GLY A 451 -16.74 -5.72 1.96
N GLU A 452 -18.06 -5.94 1.94
CA GLU A 452 -18.87 -5.83 0.73
C GLU A 452 -19.10 -4.36 0.33
N ALA A 453 -19.49 -3.49 1.26
CA ALA A 453 -19.70 -2.06 0.99
C ALA A 453 -18.46 -1.35 0.43
N THR A 454 -17.28 -1.62 1.01
CA THR A 454 -16.06 -0.82 0.76
C THR A 454 -15.11 -1.44 -0.27
N PHE A 455 -15.22 -2.75 -0.53
CA PHE A 455 -14.25 -3.48 -1.38
C PHE A 455 -14.88 -4.37 -2.45
N ILE A 456 -15.69 -5.36 -2.04
CA ILE A 456 -16.15 -6.42 -2.96
C ILE A 456 -17.22 -5.90 -3.91
N CYS A 457 -18.19 -5.11 -3.43
CA CYS A 457 -19.25 -4.57 -4.28
C CYS A 457 -18.75 -3.45 -5.20
N PRO A 458 -17.90 -2.50 -4.76
CA PRO A 458 -17.20 -1.59 -5.68
C PRO A 458 -16.47 -2.34 -6.81
N THR A 459 -15.75 -3.42 -6.48
CA THR A 459 -15.08 -4.29 -7.47
C THR A 459 -16.07 -4.91 -8.47
N ASN A 460 -17.13 -5.55 -7.98
CA ASN A 460 -18.16 -6.16 -8.84
C ASN A 460 -18.89 -5.13 -9.72
N ASN A 461 -19.20 -3.95 -9.18
CA ASN A 461 -19.95 -2.91 -9.87
C ASN A 461 -19.11 -2.27 -11.00
N ILE A 462 -17.80 -2.08 -10.79
CA ILE A 462 -16.86 -1.67 -11.85
C ILE A 462 -16.79 -2.76 -12.95
N LEU A 463 -16.66 -4.03 -12.58
CA LEU A 463 -16.62 -5.14 -13.54
C LEU A 463 -17.92 -5.26 -14.36
N ASN A 464 -19.08 -5.00 -13.75
CA ASN A 464 -20.37 -4.95 -14.45
C ASN A 464 -20.43 -3.77 -15.44
N ALA A 465 -20.03 -2.56 -15.03
CA ALA A 465 -19.97 -1.40 -15.91
C ALA A 465 -19.02 -1.61 -17.10
N PHE A 466 -17.86 -2.25 -16.87
CA PHE A 466 -16.96 -2.67 -17.95
C PHE A 466 -17.59 -3.72 -18.87
N ALA A 467 -18.35 -4.69 -18.35
CA ALA A 467 -19.02 -5.69 -19.16
C ALA A 467 -20.14 -5.11 -20.04
N GLU A 468 -20.77 -4.01 -19.61
CA GLU A 468 -21.78 -3.28 -20.38
C GLU A 468 -21.16 -2.33 -21.43
N HIS A 469 -20.08 -1.62 -21.09
CA HIS A 469 -19.56 -0.49 -21.88
C HIS A 469 -18.17 -0.69 -22.52
N ALA A 470 -17.51 -1.83 -22.33
CA ALA A 470 -16.20 -2.18 -22.91
C ALA A 470 -16.22 -3.57 -23.60
N ASP A 471 -15.06 -4.12 -24.02
CA ASP A 471 -15.01 -5.50 -24.54
C ASP A 471 -15.06 -6.50 -23.37
N PRO A 472 -16.12 -7.32 -23.21
CA PRO A 472 -16.21 -8.27 -22.11
C PRO A 472 -15.13 -9.36 -22.15
N LYS A 473 -14.41 -9.53 -23.27
CA LYS A 473 -13.29 -10.47 -23.40
C LYS A 473 -11.98 -9.98 -22.78
N THR A 474 -11.90 -8.72 -22.37
CA THR A 474 -10.71 -8.16 -21.72
C THR A 474 -10.89 -7.96 -20.21
N LEU A 475 -11.89 -8.64 -19.63
CA LEU A 475 -12.28 -8.51 -18.22
C LEU A 475 -12.11 -9.83 -17.48
N TRP A 476 -11.40 -9.80 -16.34
CA TRP A 476 -11.18 -10.97 -15.49
C TRP A 476 -11.35 -10.62 -14.02
N SER A 477 -11.98 -11.53 -13.26
CA SER A 477 -12.15 -11.37 -11.82
C SER A 477 -11.64 -12.56 -11.02
N TYR A 478 -11.20 -12.31 -9.78
CA TYR A 478 -10.81 -13.35 -8.84
C TYR A 478 -11.39 -13.15 -7.44
N ARG A 479 -11.48 -14.26 -6.70
CA ARG A 479 -11.60 -14.26 -5.24
C ARG A 479 -10.39 -14.98 -4.64
N TYR A 480 -9.65 -14.29 -3.78
CA TYR A 480 -8.55 -14.91 -3.07
C TYR A 480 -9.04 -15.62 -1.80
N ASN A 481 -8.79 -16.91 -1.71
CA ASN A 481 -9.22 -17.79 -0.63
C ASN A 481 -8.09 -18.67 -0.06
N VAL A 482 -6.82 -18.29 -0.28
CA VAL A 482 -5.67 -19.03 0.27
C VAL A 482 -5.56 -18.76 1.76
N ALA A 483 -6.05 -19.70 2.57
CA ALA A 483 -6.05 -19.62 4.02
C ALA A 483 -4.64 -19.49 4.61
N ILE A 484 -4.52 -18.67 5.67
CA ILE A 484 -3.35 -18.62 6.54
C ILE A 484 -3.83 -19.00 7.94
N GLU A 485 -3.23 -20.03 8.53
CA GLU A 485 -3.65 -20.60 9.81
C GLU A 485 -3.73 -19.56 10.93
N GLU A 486 -2.81 -18.59 10.96
CA GLU A 486 -2.80 -17.51 11.94
C GLU A 486 -4.09 -16.67 11.85
N PHE A 487 -4.45 -16.20 10.65
CA PHE A 487 -5.66 -15.40 10.44
C PHE A 487 -6.95 -16.20 10.60
N THR A 488 -7.00 -17.47 10.21
CA THR A 488 -8.19 -18.30 10.38
C THR A 488 -8.42 -18.68 11.86
N ASN A 489 -7.36 -18.99 12.61
CA ASN A 489 -7.44 -19.24 14.06
C ASN A 489 -7.75 -17.97 14.88
N ASP A 490 -7.40 -16.79 14.35
CA ASP A 490 -7.77 -15.49 14.91
C ASP A 490 -9.12 -14.97 14.41
N GLY A 491 -9.82 -15.72 13.58
CA GLY A 491 -11.18 -15.39 13.13
C GLY A 491 -11.28 -14.33 12.03
N TYR A 492 -10.16 -13.93 11.42
CA TYR A 492 -10.11 -13.02 10.29
C TYR A 492 -10.33 -13.70 8.94
N GLY A 493 -10.17 -15.02 8.85
CA GLY A 493 -10.40 -15.78 7.62
C GLY A 493 -9.27 -15.56 6.59
N VAL A 494 -9.63 -15.08 5.40
CA VAL A 494 -8.68 -14.63 4.36
C VAL A 494 -8.79 -13.11 4.23
N PRO A 495 -8.05 -12.34 5.04
CA PRO A 495 -8.24 -10.90 5.20
C PRO A 495 -7.74 -10.09 4.01
N HIS A 496 -8.05 -8.80 4.01
CA HIS A 496 -7.60 -7.81 3.03
C HIS A 496 -6.11 -7.92 2.68
N VAL A 497 -5.80 -7.86 1.38
CA VAL A 497 -4.46 -7.95 0.76
C VAL A 497 -3.58 -9.11 1.22
N SER A 498 -4.18 -10.18 1.75
CA SER A 498 -3.45 -11.39 2.16
C SER A 498 -2.79 -12.14 1.00
N ASN A 499 -3.10 -11.76 -0.24
CA ASN A 499 -2.53 -12.28 -1.48
C ASN A 499 -1.23 -11.59 -1.94
N ALA A 500 -0.85 -10.43 -1.39
CA ALA A 500 0.35 -9.70 -1.81
C ALA A 500 1.65 -10.57 -1.83
N PRO A 501 1.89 -11.50 -0.88
CA PRO A 501 3.01 -12.44 -0.96
C PRO A 501 3.00 -13.41 -2.15
N ALA A 502 1.82 -13.73 -2.68
CA ALA A 502 1.66 -14.59 -3.85
C ALA A 502 1.81 -13.80 -5.16
N VAL A 503 1.47 -12.50 -5.15
CA VAL A 503 1.63 -11.60 -6.31
C VAL A 503 3.09 -11.15 -6.46
N PHE A 504 3.64 -10.48 -5.45
CA PHE A 504 5.01 -9.92 -5.50
C PHE A 504 6.08 -10.96 -5.17
N GLY A 505 5.77 -11.88 -4.26
CA GLY A 505 6.72 -12.84 -3.71
C GLY A 505 6.94 -12.66 -2.20
N PRO A 506 7.35 -13.72 -1.47
CA PRO A 506 7.27 -13.76 0.00
C PRO A 506 8.27 -12.83 0.72
N ASP A 507 9.26 -12.30 0.03
CA ASP A 507 10.31 -11.42 0.57
C ASP A 507 10.31 -10.01 -0.05
N MET A 508 9.39 -9.72 -0.98
CA MET A 508 9.40 -8.46 -1.76
C MET A 508 8.71 -7.28 -1.06
N THR A 509 8.09 -7.47 0.10
CA THR A 509 7.45 -6.40 0.89
C THR A 509 8.20 -6.14 2.20
N ALA A 510 8.08 -4.93 2.75
CA ALA A 510 8.81 -4.52 3.95
C ALA A 510 8.50 -5.38 5.21
N ALA A 511 7.23 -5.79 5.35
CA ALA A 511 6.80 -6.69 6.43
C ALA A 511 7.28 -8.13 6.24
N LYS A 512 7.50 -8.54 4.97
CA LYS A 512 7.67 -9.92 4.50
C LYS A 512 6.47 -10.81 4.81
N ALA A 513 6.36 -11.89 4.06
CA ALA A 513 5.32 -12.89 4.29
C ALA A 513 5.58 -13.71 5.57
N GLY A 514 4.52 -14.21 6.21
CA GLY A 514 4.61 -15.19 7.28
C GLY A 514 5.12 -16.57 6.82
N PRO A 515 5.20 -17.56 7.73
CA PRO A 515 5.75 -18.89 7.43
C PRO A 515 4.97 -19.68 6.37
N SER A 516 3.67 -19.41 6.19
CA SER A 516 2.79 -20.13 5.27
C SER A 516 3.31 -20.12 3.82
N TYR A 517 3.70 -18.95 3.31
CA TYR A 517 4.25 -18.78 1.95
C TYR A 517 5.68 -19.32 1.76
N ARG A 518 6.30 -19.87 2.81
CA ARG A 518 7.54 -20.67 2.74
C ARG A 518 7.32 -22.14 3.09
N THR A 519 6.07 -22.54 3.32
CA THR A 519 5.65 -23.89 3.68
C THR A 519 4.44 -24.29 2.83
N TYR A 520 3.24 -24.40 3.42
CA TYR A 520 2.07 -24.97 2.74
C TYR A 520 1.47 -24.08 1.63
N ASN A 521 1.59 -22.75 1.73
CA ASN A 521 1.15 -21.80 0.69
C ASN A 521 2.25 -21.45 -0.34
N ALA A 522 3.47 -21.98 -0.20
CA ALA A 522 4.55 -21.71 -1.16
C ALA A 522 4.17 -22.05 -2.63
N PRO A 523 3.41 -23.13 -2.94
CA PRO A 523 2.99 -23.43 -4.30
C PRO A 523 2.06 -22.38 -4.93
N MET A 524 1.39 -21.54 -4.13
CA MET A 524 0.50 -20.50 -4.65
C MET A 524 1.23 -19.30 -5.25
N VAL A 525 2.50 -19.09 -4.87
CA VAL A 525 3.30 -17.96 -5.37
C VAL A 525 3.47 -18.00 -6.89
N PRO A 526 4.07 -19.04 -7.52
CA PRO A 526 4.23 -19.08 -8.98
C PRO A 526 2.88 -19.01 -9.72
N ILE A 527 1.85 -19.71 -9.23
CA ILE A 527 0.53 -19.75 -9.87
C ILE A 527 -0.07 -18.35 -9.98
N VAL A 528 -0.12 -17.60 -8.86
CA VAL A 528 -0.69 -16.24 -8.82
C VAL A 528 0.21 -15.27 -9.59
N GLN A 529 1.52 -15.29 -9.32
CA GLN A 529 2.51 -14.42 -9.94
C GLN A 529 2.49 -14.52 -11.48
N ASN A 530 2.36 -15.72 -12.04
CA ASN A 530 2.38 -15.92 -13.49
C ASN A 530 1.10 -15.44 -14.19
N TYR A 531 -0.06 -15.40 -13.52
CA TYR A 531 -1.24 -14.72 -14.06
C TYR A 531 -1.05 -13.19 -14.14
N TRP A 532 -0.52 -12.57 -13.09
CA TRP A 532 -0.25 -11.11 -13.08
C TRP A 532 0.78 -10.74 -14.15
N ILE A 533 1.87 -11.51 -14.24
CA ILE A 533 2.91 -11.34 -15.27
C ILE A 533 2.34 -11.58 -16.68
N SER A 534 1.45 -12.55 -16.86
CA SER A 534 0.79 -12.79 -18.16
C SER A 534 -0.06 -11.60 -18.58
N PHE A 535 -0.90 -11.10 -17.67
CA PHE A 535 -1.72 -9.92 -17.93
C PHE A 535 -0.86 -8.70 -18.27
N VAL A 536 0.19 -8.44 -17.49
CA VAL A 536 1.11 -7.31 -17.77
C VAL A 536 1.82 -7.41 -19.10
N ARG A 537 2.11 -8.62 -19.60
CA ARG A 537 2.85 -8.81 -20.86
C ARG A 537 1.99 -8.93 -22.10
N SER A 538 0.69 -9.21 -21.94
CA SER A 538 -0.16 -9.65 -23.07
C SER A 538 -1.63 -9.21 -22.98
N PHE A 539 -1.99 -8.43 -21.97
CA PHE A 539 -3.37 -8.03 -21.65
C PHE A 539 -4.36 -9.18 -21.35
N ASP A 540 -3.88 -10.44 -21.27
CA ASP A 540 -4.65 -11.64 -20.93
C ASP A 540 -3.89 -12.43 -19.85
N PRO A 541 -4.51 -12.77 -18.70
CA PRO A 541 -3.85 -13.56 -17.67
C PRO A 541 -3.52 -15.00 -18.15
N ASN A 542 -4.09 -15.49 -19.25
CA ASN A 542 -3.96 -16.87 -19.70
C ASN A 542 -2.74 -17.18 -20.58
N THR A 543 -2.10 -16.18 -21.20
CA THR A 543 -1.03 -16.35 -22.21
C THR A 543 0.25 -16.98 -21.66
N HIS A 544 0.60 -16.64 -20.41
CA HIS A 544 1.84 -17.04 -19.73
C HIS A 544 1.61 -17.61 -18.33
N ARG A 545 0.38 -18.04 -18.02
CA ARG A 545 0.08 -18.80 -16.79
C ARG A 545 0.79 -20.17 -16.81
N ASP A 546 0.90 -20.80 -15.64
CA ASP A 546 1.40 -22.19 -15.53
C ASP A 546 0.54 -23.17 -16.34
N GLU A 547 1.15 -24.19 -16.94
CA GLU A 547 0.46 -25.15 -17.82
C GLU A 547 -0.67 -25.90 -17.09
N ASP A 548 -0.43 -26.29 -15.82
CA ASP A 548 -1.40 -26.95 -14.95
C ASP A 548 -2.40 -25.99 -14.28
N ALA A 549 -2.24 -24.66 -14.44
CA ALA A 549 -3.19 -23.70 -13.89
C ALA A 549 -4.47 -23.63 -14.75
N PRO A 550 -5.66 -23.53 -14.11
CA PRO A 550 -6.94 -23.51 -14.82
C PRO A 550 -7.00 -22.39 -15.86
N ARG A 551 -7.88 -22.49 -16.86
CA ARG A 551 -8.16 -21.31 -17.68
C ARG A 551 -8.93 -20.30 -16.84
N TRP A 552 -8.44 -19.07 -16.77
CA TRP A 552 -9.16 -17.96 -16.16
C TRP A 552 -10.17 -17.44 -17.19
N GLU A 553 -11.44 -17.80 -16.99
CA GLU A 553 -12.55 -17.34 -17.84
C GLU A 553 -12.86 -15.85 -17.56
N ASN A 554 -13.38 -15.16 -18.56
CA ASN A 554 -13.80 -13.76 -18.42
C ASN A 554 -14.99 -13.61 -17.48
N TRP A 555 -15.18 -12.39 -16.95
CA TRP A 555 -16.30 -12.05 -16.05
C TRP A 555 -17.67 -12.45 -16.63
N GLY A 556 -18.07 -11.81 -17.73
CA GLY A 556 -19.31 -12.09 -18.46
C GLY A 556 -20.61 -11.96 -17.64
N ASP A 557 -21.74 -12.24 -18.28
CA ASP A 557 -23.08 -12.12 -17.70
C ASP A 557 -23.27 -13.03 -16.46
N ASP A 558 -22.59 -14.19 -16.45
CA ASP A 558 -22.61 -15.14 -15.34
C ASP A 558 -21.76 -14.70 -14.13
N GLN A 559 -21.04 -13.58 -14.22
CA GLN A 559 -20.14 -13.04 -13.20
C GLN A 559 -19.16 -14.11 -12.67
N ARG A 560 -18.37 -14.65 -13.60
CA ARG A 560 -17.40 -15.73 -13.37
C ARG A 560 -16.10 -15.16 -12.82
N ARG A 561 -15.57 -15.80 -11.76
CA ARG A 561 -14.28 -15.41 -11.16
C ARG A 561 -13.43 -16.63 -10.80
N LEU A 562 -12.11 -16.49 -10.95
CA LEU A 562 -11.15 -17.51 -10.53
C LEU A 562 -11.00 -17.47 -9.00
N VAL A 563 -11.22 -18.59 -8.34
CA VAL A 563 -10.91 -18.75 -6.91
C VAL A 563 -9.48 -19.22 -6.79
N PHE A 564 -8.66 -18.44 -6.09
CA PHE A 564 -7.34 -18.90 -5.65
C PHE A 564 -7.48 -19.61 -4.31
N GLU A 565 -7.33 -20.93 -4.31
CA GLU A 565 -7.45 -21.76 -3.11
C GLU A 565 -6.41 -22.88 -3.17
N LEU A 566 -5.79 -23.17 -2.02
CA LEU A 566 -4.69 -24.13 -1.96
C LEU A 566 -5.14 -25.52 -2.44
N ASN A 567 -4.52 -25.99 -3.52
CA ASN A 567 -4.85 -27.23 -4.25
C ASN A 567 -6.25 -27.26 -4.93
N ASN A 568 -6.98 -26.14 -5.00
CA ASN A 568 -8.35 -26.09 -5.54
C ASN A 568 -8.65 -24.83 -6.39
N ASN A 569 -7.68 -24.41 -7.22
CA ASN A 569 -7.88 -23.27 -8.11
C ASN A 569 -8.97 -23.57 -9.15
N THR A 570 -10.11 -22.91 -9.05
CA THR A 570 -11.33 -23.24 -9.80
C THR A 570 -12.15 -22.00 -10.16
N MET A 571 -12.93 -22.06 -11.23
CA MET A 571 -13.83 -20.97 -11.63
C MET A 571 -15.19 -21.08 -10.93
N GLU A 572 -15.57 -20.08 -10.14
CA GLU A 572 -16.91 -19.95 -9.54
C GLU A 572 -17.72 -18.84 -10.25
N SER A 573 -19.04 -18.83 -10.04
CA SER A 573 -19.88 -17.66 -10.32
C SER A 573 -20.17 -16.93 -9.01
N VAL A 574 -20.22 -15.60 -9.01
CA VAL A 574 -20.62 -14.83 -7.82
C VAL A 574 -22.01 -15.29 -7.36
N ASP A 575 -22.14 -15.59 -6.07
CA ASP A 575 -23.39 -16.12 -5.53
C ASP A 575 -24.52 -15.07 -5.61
N LYS A 576 -25.75 -15.55 -5.83
CA LYS A 576 -26.90 -14.67 -6.01
C LYS A 576 -27.07 -13.68 -4.84
N GLY A 577 -26.84 -14.10 -3.60
CA GLY A 577 -26.99 -13.23 -2.44
C GLY A 577 -25.95 -12.11 -2.39
N GLN A 578 -24.71 -12.37 -2.81
CA GLN A 578 -23.71 -11.32 -2.99
C GLN A 578 -24.10 -10.33 -4.09
N ARG A 579 -24.70 -10.78 -5.19
CA ARG A 579 -25.23 -9.87 -6.22
C ARG A 579 -26.35 -8.97 -5.66
N GLU A 580 -27.33 -9.57 -4.97
CA GLU A 580 -28.45 -8.82 -4.36
C GLU A 580 -27.96 -7.80 -3.31
N ARG A 581 -26.94 -8.12 -2.51
CA ARG A 581 -26.35 -7.15 -1.56
C ARG A 581 -25.53 -6.06 -2.25
N CYS A 582 -24.81 -6.38 -3.33
CA CYS A 582 -24.06 -5.36 -4.08
C CYS A 582 -24.95 -4.39 -4.85
N GLU A 583 -26.10 -4.86 -5.35
CA GLU A 583 -27.14 -4.01 -5.91
C GLU A 583 -27.69 -3.05 -4.84
N ALA A 584 -28.05 -3.56 -3.67
CA ALA A 584 -28.54 -2.72 -2.57
C ALA A 584 -27.51 -1.68 -2.10
N TRP A 585 -26.21 -1.99 -2.11
CA TRP A 585 -25.15 -1.00 -1.85
C TRP A 585 -25.02 0.05 -2.98
N LEU A 586 -25.35 -0.31 -4.22
CA LEU A 586 -25.38 0.63 -5.35
C LEU A 586 -26.60 1.55 -5.28
N ASP A 587 -27.77 1.03 -4.90
CA ASP A 587 -28.98 1.81 -4.61
C ASP A 587 -28.74 2.79 -3.45
N MET A 588 -28.22 2.29 -2.33
CA MET A 588 -27.79 3.09 -1.17
C MET A 588 -26.57 3.97 -1.46
N SER A 589 -26.03 3.97 -2.68
CA SER A 589 -24.88 4.82 -3.00
C SER A 589 -25.16 6.28 -2.65
N GLY A 590 -26.40 6.76 -2.79
CA GLY A 590 -26.83 8.09 -2.35
C GLY A 590 -26.36 8.50 -0.95
N SER A 591 -26.46 7.60 0.03
CA SER A 591 -26.15 7.85 1.44
C SER A 591 -24.80 7.28 1.90
N THR A 592 -24.13 6.47 1.08
CA THR A 592 -22.72 6.03 1.30
C THR A 592 -21.68 6.85 0.54
N LYS A 593 -22.10 7.79 -0.33
CA LYS A 593 -21.23 8.69 -1.10
C LYS A 593 -20.45 9.70 -0.27
N HIS A 594 -20.85 9.98 0.96
CA HIS A 594 -20.32 11.07 1.77
C HIS A 594 -19.80 10.57 3.12
#